data_AF-A0A5C5WSX6-F1
#
_entry.id   AF-A0A5C5WSX6-F1
#
_cell.length_a   1.000
_cell.length_b   1.000
_cell.length_c   1.000
_cell.angle_alpha   90.00
_cell.angle_beta   90.00
_cell.angle_gamma   90.00
#
_symmetry.space_group_name_H-M   'P 1'
#
loop_
_entity.id
_entity.type
_entity.pdbx_description
1 polymer ?
#
loop_
_entity_poly.entity_id
_entity_poly.type
_entity_poly.pdbx_seq_one_letter_code
_entity_poly.pdbx_strand_id
1 'polypeptide(L)'
;MSTHPRNTFWFLLIVSGLVFATGCERTEPITTYTIPTRAPAELREASQRMLAGMVPHGSDVWFFKVTGPEEAIELVAEDFRKFIETIQWDDDAPELSQLPEGWKLSGGESQFRYASINVETPSKQLDISVSKLGRQADWDAFVAMNVNRWRGQLGLPPSQDKWASAAALEVETADGDSVWLDIVGDASASSSSMMGSAMGSSMNAPFAGGAASRSQMPASVPPMLAQPDAADAPSEPDPRVKFERPEGWRDGRMSSMRMAAFNVGPEESPAEITVIPAGGDLRGNVARWIGQVRGSVAPDEVVDKAIQSAQLVTVDGREGQRFFLTAEDSSGGEDAVADSADAEGDNGADAEGEGEGDADAEVEVEVEDADTNADTDTDTDADADAESDMDTESAGADADATAIDATIIPLEGGMSLFIKMTGPRSTVEEQSSKIADFLASLKFNL
;
A
#
# COMPACT_ATOMS: atom_id res chain seq x y z
N MET A 1 -15.62 -39.74 108.55
CA MET A 1 -16.46 -40.45 107.56
C MET A 1 -17.07 -39.38 106.66
N SER A 2 -16.44 -39.14 105.50
CA SER A 2 -16.91 -39.60 104.18
C SER A 2 -18.24 -38.96 103.79
N THR A 3 -18.45 -38.28 102.66
CA THR A 3 -17.71 -38.10 101.38
C THR A 3 -18.62 -37.11 100.61
N HIS A 4 -18.34 -35.80 100.47
CA HIS A 4 -17.50 -35.08 99.50
C HIS A 4 -17.63 -35.51 98.02
N PRO A 5 -17.69 -34.56 97.06
CA PRO A 5 -18.53 -33.34 97.05
C PRO A 5 -19.20 -33.06 95.68
N ARG A 6 -20.12 -32.10 95.72
CA ARG A 6 -20.69 -31.33 94.61
C ARG A 6 -19.62 -30.45 93.96
N ASN A 7 -19.76 -30.03 92.70
CA ASN A 7 -19.33 -28.69 92.25
C ASN A 7 -20.09 -28.29 90.97
N THR A 8 -20.97 -27.28 90.93
CA THR A 8 -20.85 -25.81 91.18
C THR A 8 -20.25 -25.04 90.01
N PHE A 9 -21.11 -24.25 89.34
CA PHE A 9 -20.91 -22.89 88.82
C PHE A 9 -19.47 -22.36 88.61
N TRP A 10 -19.21 -21.83 87.41
CA TRP A 10 -18.31 -20.68 87.23
C TRP A 10 -18.85 -19.70 86.17
N PHE A 11 -18.55 -18.43 86.41
CA PHE A 11 -19.08 -17.19 85.81
C PHE A 11 -18.03 -16.56 84.85
N LEU A 12 -18.42 -15.45 84.17
CA LEU A 12 -17.63 -14.43 83.40
C LEU A 12 -17.47 -14.72 81.88
N LEU A 13 -17.99 -13.98 80.88
CA LEU A 13 -18.29 -12.53 80.62
C LEU A 13 -17.03 -11.64 80.42
N ILE A 14 -17.03 -10.85 79.30
CA ILE A 14 -16.25 -9.61 78.99
C ILE A 14 -14.90 -9.86 78.25
N VAL A 15 -14.45 -9.25 77.13
CA VAL A 15 -14.83 -8.07 76.30
C VAL A 15 -14.08 -8.16 74.94
N SER A 16 -14.75 -7.93 73.80
CA SER A 16 -14.64 -6.76 72.90
C SER A 16 -13.23 -6.25 72.55
N GLY A 17 -12.95 -6.15 71.24
CA GLY A 17 -12.06 -5.13 70.68
C GLY A 17 -10.87 -5.67 69.87
N LEU A 18 -11.06 -5.91 68.57
CA LEU A 18 -10.00 -5.66 67.59
C LEU A 18 -10.60 -5.39 66.19
N VAL A 19 -11.02 -4.15 65.99
CA VAL A 19 -11.10 -3.53 64.65
C VAL A 19 -10.09 -2.40 64.66
N PHE A 20 -8.97 -2.58 63.95
CA PHE A 20 -8.10 -1.48 63.55
C PHE A 20 -7.62 -1.69 62.12
N ALA A 21 -8.19 -0.84 61.25
CA ALA A 21 -7.57 -0.19 60.10
C ALA A 21 -6.86 -1.07 59.07
N THR A 22 -7.65 -1.47 58.08
CA THR A 22 -7.26 -1.52 56.66
C THR A 22 -6.69 -0.15 56.24
N GLY A 23 -5.48 -0.12 55.67
CA GLY A 23 -4.91 1.13 55.16
C GLY A 23 -3.41 1.12 54.89
N CYS A 24 -2.86 0.04 54.33
CA CYS A 24 -1.63 0.15 53.54
C CYS A 24 -2.07 0.18 52.07
N GLU A 25 -2.33 1.38 51.56
CA GLU A 25 -2.37 1.66 50.11
C GLU A 25 -0.98 1.30 49.57
N ARG A 26 -0.82 0.07 49.09
CA ARG A 26 0.31 -0.27 48.23
C ARG A 26 0.04 0.42 46.92
N THR A 27 0.59 1.62 46.75
CA THR A 27 0.77 2.24 45.44
C THR A 27 1.41 1.19 44.55
N GLU A 28 0.67 0.71 43.54
CA GLU A 28 1.24 -0.18 42.55
C GLU A 28 2.48 0.51 41.96
N PRO A 29 3.63 -0.19 41.89
CA PRO A 29 4.80 0.41 41.28
C PRO A 29 4.44 0.80 39.85
N ILE A 30 4.72 2.06 39.48
CA ILE A 30 4.58 2.54 38.11
C ILE A 30 5.29 1.52 37.21
N THR A 31 4.51 0.76 36.44
CA THR A 31 5.05 -0.13 35.42
C THR A 31 5.61 0.78 34.35
N THR A 32 6.92 1.04 34.43
CA THR A 32 7.63 1.78 33.39
C THR A 32 7.77 0.84 32.21
N TYR A 33 6.82 0.94 31.27
CA TYR A 33 6.96 0.25 30.00
C TYR A 33 7.88 1.09 29.11
N THR A 34 9.05 0.54 28.80
CA THR A 34 9.89 1.11 27.74
C THR A 34 9.27 0.66 26.42
N ILE A 35 8.55 1.56 25.75
CA ILE A 35 8.13 1.33 24.36
C ILE A 35 9.42 1.19 23.54
N PRO A 36 9.72 0.02 22.96
CA PRO A 36 10.87 -0.11 22.08
C PRO A 36 10.70 0.89 20.93
N THR A 37 11.64 1.83 20.77
CA THR A 37 11.64 2.80 19.68
C THR A 37 11.90 2.19 18.30
N ARG A 38 11.92 0.85 18.23
CA ARG A 38 11.98 0.08 16.99
C ARG A 38 10.75 -0.79 16.93
N ALA A 39 9.96 -0.59 15.88
CA ALA A 39 8.87 -1.48 15.55
C ALA A 39 9.39 -2.94 15.49
N PRO A 40 8.58 -3.93 15.92
CA PRO A 40 8.84 -5.36 15.72
C PRO A 40 9.28 -5.65 14.29
N ALA A 41 10.04 -6.73 14.06
CA ALA A 41 10.55 -7.07 12.73
C ALA A 41 9.47 -7.17 11.65
N GLU A 42 8.30 -7.64 12.07
CA GLU A 42 7.10 -7.83 11.27
C GLU A 42 6.40 -6.50 10.90
N LEU A 43 6.72 -5.40 11.60
CA LEU A 43 6.18 -4.05 11.39
C LEU A 43 7.23 -3.06 10.84
N ARG A 44 8.46 -3.53 10.59
CA ARG A 44 9.46 -2.71 9.88
C ARG A 44 9.15 -2.78 8.39
N GLU A 45 8.88 -1.62 7.79
CA GLU A 45 8.94 -1.44 6.34
C GLU A 45 10.17 -2.20 5.81
N ALA A 46 9.95 -3.20 4.95
CA ALA A 46 11.03 -4.05 4.47
C ALA A 46 12.12 -3.20 3.82
N SER A 47 13.36 -3.31 4.32
CA SER A 47 14.53 -2.67 3.73
C SER A 47 14.53 -2.89 2.22
N GLN A 48 14.76 -1.82 1.46
CA GLN A 48 14.90 -1.92 0.02
C GLN A 48 16.37 -2.12 -0.30
N ARG A 49 16.67 -3.11 -1.13
CA ARG A 49 18.00 -3.34 -1.67
C ARG A 49 18.01 -3.03 -3.16
N MET A 50 19.11 -2.46 -3.62
CA MET A 50 19.36 -2.19 -5.03
C MET A 50 20.68 -2.81 -5.44
N LEU A 51 20.62 -3.59 -6.50
CA LEU A 51 21.79 -4.09 -7.22
C LEU A 51 21.86 -3.36 -8.57
N ALA A 52 23.06 -2.93 -8.97
CA ALA A 52 23.25 -2.32 -10.26
C ALA A 52 24.63 -2.61 -10.86
N GLY A 53 24.67 -2.82 -12.17
CA GLY A 53 25.89 -2.87 -12.99
C GLY A 53 25.97 -1.69 -13.94
N MET A 54 27.16 -1.10 -14.09
CA MET A 54 27.50 -0.18 -15.19
C MET A 54 28.56 -0.82 -16.06
N VAL A 55 28.26 -1.01 -17.35
CA VAL A 55 29.14 -1.71 -18.30
C VAL A 55 29.36 -0.83 -19.54
N PRO A 56 30.56 -0.25 -19.72
CA PRO A 56 30.88 0.49 -20.94
C PRO A 56 30.93 -0.44 -22.16
N HIS A 57 30.25 -0.07 -23.25
CA HIS A 57 30.30 -0.77 -24.55
C HIS A 57 30.09 0.24 -25.67
N GLY A 58 31.02 0.33 -26.61
CA GLY A 58 31.01 1.33 -27.67
C GLY A 58 31.01 2.76 -27.13
N SER A 59 30.09 3.59 -27.64
CA SER A 59 29.93 4.99 -27.20
C SER A 59 29.08 5.15 -25.93
N ASP A 60 28.48 4.07 -25.45
CA ASP A 60 27.49 4.10 -24.39
C ASP A 60 28.00 3.39 -23.12
N VAL A 61 27.28 3.64 -22.03
CA VAL A 61 27.39 2.89 -20.79
C VAL A 61 26.04 2.24 -20.54
N TRP A 62 26.05 0.92 -20.41
CA TRP A 62 24.87 0.11 -20.15
C TRP A 62 24.65 -0.05 -18.66
N PHE A 63 23.42 0.22 -18.23
CA PHE A 63 22.98 0.16 -16.85
C PHE A 63 22.01 -1.00 -16.71
N PHE A 64 22.38 -1.94 -15.85
CA PHE A 64 21.51 -3.03 -15.41
C PHE A 64 21.16 -2.75 -13.97
N LYS A 65 19.87 -2.65 -13.62
CA LYS A 65 19.47 -2.28 -12.26
C LYS A 65 18.21 -3.00 -11.83
N VAL A 66 18.22 -3.54 -10.63
CA VAL A 66 17.05 -4.11 -9.95
C VAL A 66 16.92 -3.52 -8.55
N THR A 67 15.69 -3.33 -8.09
CA THR A 67 15.40 -2.79 -6.75
C THR A 67 14.15 -3.44 -6.19
N GLY A 68 14.17 -3.82 -4.92
CA GLY A 68 13.04 -4.44 -4.26
C GLY A 68 13.32 -4.75 -2.80
N PRO A 69 12.41 -5.48 -2.13
CA PRO A 69 12.63 -5.98 -0.78
C PRO A 69 13.95 -6.74 -0.70
N GLU A 70 14.71 -6.52 0.35
CA GLU A 70 16.04 -7.11 0.55
C GLU A 70 16.02 -8.64 0.38
N GLU A 71 15.00 -9.31 0.94
CA GLU A 71 14.83 -10.77 0.84
C GLU A 71 14.58 -11.25 -0.59
N ALA A 72 13.81 -10.50 -1.39
CA ALA A 72 13.56 -10.84 -2.78
C ALA A 72 14.83 -10.63 -3.63
N ILE A 73 15.59 -9.57 -3.34
CA ILE A 73 16.84 -9.27 -4.05
C ILE A 73 17.93 -10.29 -3.72
N GLU A 74 18.02 -10.74 -2.47
CA GLU A 74 18.96 -11.79 -2.05
C GLU A 74 18.80 -13.06 -2.89
N LEU A 75 17.57 -13.46 -3.20
CA LEU A 75 17.30 -14.66 -4.00
C LEU A 75 17.82 -14.59 -5.44
N VAL A 76 18.03 -13.39 -5.98
CA VAL A 76 18.45 -13.19 -7.38
C VAL A 76 19.84 -12.59 -7.51
N ALA A 77 20.51 -12.25 -6.40
CA ALA A 77 21.73 -11.46 -6.40
C ALA A 77 22.89 -12.11 -7.15
N GLU A 78 23.11 -13.42 -6.92
CA GLU A 78 24.19 -14.18 -7.56
C GLU A 78 23.95 -14.30 -9.07
N ASP A 79 22.75 -14.72 -9.47
CA ASP A 79 22.38 -14.86 -10.88
C ASP A 79 22.43 -13.53 -11.61
N PHE A 80 22.01 -12.43 -10.96
CA PHE A 80 22.06 -11.09 -11.55
C PHE A 80 23.47 -10.58 -11.75
N ARG A 81 24.35 -10.78 -10.77
CA ARG A 81 25.75 -10.43 -10.94
C ARG A 81 26.38 -11.23 -12.08
N LYS A 82 26.19 -12.55 -12.07
CA LYS A 82 26.74 -13.45 -13.09
C LYS A 82 26.22 -13.14 -14.50
N PHE A 83 24.94 -12.78 -14.61
CA PHE A 83 24.32 -12.34 -15.86
C PHE A 83 25.06 -11.12 -16.45
N ILE A 84 25.41 -10.14 -15.62
CA ILE A 84 26.16 -8.95 -16.07
C ILE A 84 27.62 -9.30 -16.39
N GLU A 85 28.27 -10.13 -15.57
CA GLU A 85 29.67 -10.56 -15.80
C GLU A 85 29.85 -11.32 -17.12
N THR A 86 28.80 -12.01 -17.58
CA THR A 86 28.82 -12.87 -18.78
C THR A 86 28.04 -12.32 -19.97
N ILE A 87 27.55 -11.07 -19.86
CA ILE A 87 26.71 -10.44 -20.88
C ILE A 87 27.38 -10.47 -22.25
N GLN A 88 26.62 -10.86 -23.27
CA GLN A 88 27.08 -10.83 -24.67
C GLN A 88 26.45 -9.65 -25.39
N TRP A 89 26.99 -9.32 -26.56
CA TRP A 89 26.57 -8.15 -27.34
C TRP A 89 26.21 -8.58 -28.75
N ASP A 90 25.09 -8.07 -29.25
CA ASP A 90 24.71 -8.06 -30.66
C ASP A 90 24.88 -6.63 -31.17
N ASP A 91 25.90 -6.41 -32.00
CA ASP A 91 26.43 -5.09 -32.37
C ASP A 91 26.71 -4.19 -31.14
N ASP A 92 25.92 -3.11 -30.99
CA ASP A 92 26.07 -2.11 -29.93
C ASP A 92 25.12 -2.34 -28.74
N ALA A 93 24.38 -3.46 -28.71
CA ALA A 93 23.34 -3.73 -27.72
C ALA A 93 23.53 -5.08 -27.00
N PRO A 94 23.08 -5.22 -25.74
CA PRO A 94 23.21 -6.47 -25.02
C PRO A 94 22.29 -7.53 -25.62
N GLU A 95 22.82 -8.74 -25.78
CA GLU A 95 22.08 -9.91 -26.23
C GLU A 95 21.22 -10.46 -25.09
N LEU A 96 19.90 -10.37 -25.26
CA LEU A 96 18.91 -10.72 -24.22
C LEU A 96 18.05 -11.94 -24.60
N SER A 97 18.40 -12.68 -25.66
CA SER A 97 17.69 -13.91 -26.04
C SER A 97 17.94 -15.08 -25.08
N GLN A 98 19.07 -15.07 -24.36
CA GLN A 98 19.45 -16.07 -23.38
C GLN A 98 19.47 -15.46 -21.99
N LEU A 99 18.35 -15.57 -21.28
CA LEU A 99 18.23 -15.15 -19.89
C LEU A 99 18.37 -16.35 -18.94
N PRO A 100 18.79 -16.13 -17.68
CA PRO A 100 18.72 -17.15 -16.64
C PRO A 100 17.34 -17.82 -16.51
N GLU A 101 17.31 -19.02 -15.94
CA GLU A 101 16.06 -19.76 -15.77
C GLU A 101 15.01 -18.96 -14.97
N GLY A 102 13.78 -18.92 -15.45
CA GLY A 102 12.68 -18.19 -14.81
C GLY A 102 12.61 -16.70 -15.14
N TRP A 103 13.61 -16.14 -15.82
CA TRP A 103 13.63 -14.72 -16.20
C TRP A 103 12.91 -14.52 -17.53
N LYS A 104 12.09 -13.48 -17.62
CA LYS A 104 11.26 -13.22 -18.80
C LYS A 104 11.43 -11.80 -19.29
N LEU A 105 11.78 -11.65 -20.56
CA LEU A 105 11.74 -10.35 -21.21
C LEU A 105 10.28 -9.86 -21.29
N SER A 106 9.99 -8.72 -20.67
CA SER A 106 8.64 -8.16 -20.56
C SER A 106 8.40 -6.96 -21.48
N GLY A 107 9.32 -6.74 -22.44
CA GLY A 107 9.31 -5.60 -23.37
C GLY A 107 10.09 -4.41 -22.80
N GLY A 108 10.41 -3.41 -23.63
CA GLY A 108 11.14 -2.25 -23.09
C GLY A 108 11.65 -1.18 -24.04
N GLU A 109 11.37 -1.19 -25.35
CA GLU A 109 11.81 -0.08 -26.22
C GLU A 109 11.01 1.20 -25.93
N SER A 110 11.53 2.03 -25.04
CA SER A 110 11.08 3.40 -24.82
C SER A 110 12.26 4.36 -24.94
N GLN A 111 12.03 5.68 -24.96
CA GLN A 111 13.13 6.66 -25.07
C GLN A 111 14.16 6.58 -23.93
N PHE A 112 13.83 5.96 -22.79
CA PHE A 112 14.69 5.96 -21.59
C PHE A 112 15.07 4.57 -21.07
N ARG A 113 14.50 3.51 -21.64
CA ARG A 113 14.72 2.12 -21.23
C ARG A 113 14.89 1.29 -22.50
N TYR A 114 15.84 0.38 -22.48
CA TYR A 114 16.11 -0.55 -23.58
C TYR A 114 15.31 -1.85 -23.40
N ALA A 115 15.32 -2.41 -22.19
CA ALA A 115 14.59 -3.63 -21.87
C ALA A 115 14.13 -3.64 -20.40
N SER A 116 13.06 -4.38 -20.14
CA SER A 116 12.66 -4.86 -18.82
C SER A 116 12.69 -6.39 -18.81
N ILE A 117 13.25 -6.95 -17.75
CA ILE A 117 13.31 -8.39 -17.50
C ILE A 117 12.63 -8.65 -16.16
N ASN A 118 11.54 -9.41 -16.19
CA ASN A 118 10.80 -9.80 -15.01
C ASN A 118 11.43 -11.05 -14.40
N VAL A 119 11.60 -11.03 -13.07
CA VAL A 119 12.06 -12.17 -12.27
C VAL A 119 11.05 -12.44 -11.18
N GLU A 120 10.42 -13.61 -11.22
CA GLU A 120 9.47 -14.03 -10.19
C GLU A 120 10.24 -14.51 -8.95
N THR A 121 9.94 -13.93 -7.79
CA THR A 121 10.39 -14.45 -6.50
C THR A 121 9.17 -14.84 -5.66
N PRO A 122 9.31 -15.69 -4.62
CA PRO A 122 8.18 -16.09 -3.78
C PRO A 122 7.43 -14.92 -3.13
N SER A 123 8.12 -13.80 -2.85
CA SER A 123 7.53 -12.63 -2.19
C SER A 123 7.18 -11.49 -3.14
N LYS A 124 7.82 -11.39 -4.31
CA LYS A 124 7.60 -10.28 -5.25
C LYS A 124 8.11 -10.57 -6.67
N GLN A 125 7.41 -10.10 -7.69
CA GLN A 125 8.00 -9.97 -9.02
C GLN A 125 8.98 -8.77 -9.04
N LEU A 126 10.23 -9.02 -9.40
CA LEU A 126 11.26 -8.00 -9.59
C LEU A 126 11.34 -7.59 -11.07
N ASP A 127 11.64 -6.31 -11.31
CA ASP A 127 11.93 -5.74 -12.63
C ASP A 127 13.41 -5.37 -12.72
N ILE A 128 14.17 -6.11 -13.52
CA ILE A 128 15.51 -5.73 -13.94
C ILE A 128 15.37 -4.78 -15.12
N SER A 129 15.78 -3.54 -14.88
CA SER A 129 15.84 -2.49 -15.88
C SER A 129 17.17 -2.50 -16.63
N VAL A 130 17.12 -2.47 -17.96
CA VAL A 130 18.27 -2.26 -18.83
C VAL A 130 18.11 -0.92 -19.54
N SER A 131 19.10 -0.04 -19.40
CA SER A 131 19.11 1.30 -20.01
C SER A 131 20.52 1.69 -20.44
N LYS A 132 20.65 2.76 -21.22
CA LYS A 132 21.97 3.25 -21.65
C LYS A 132 22.06 4.77 -21.62
N LEU A 133 23.25 5.28 -21.35
CA LEU A 133 23.59 6.70 -21.47
C LEU A 133 24.91 6.83 -22.21
N GLY A 134 25.08 7.94 -22.94
CA GLY A 134 26.35 8.24 -23.61
C GLY A 134 27.50 8.33 -22.61
N ARG A 135 28.64 7.73 -22.96
CA ARG A 135 29.85 7.72 -22.15
C ARG A 135 30.39 9.13 -21.93
N GLN A 136 30.82 9.42 -20.72
CA GLN A 136 31.46 10.70 -20.37
C GLN A 136 32.98 10.54 -20.22
N ALA A 137 33.71 11.63 -20.44
CA ALA A 137 35.17 11.63 -20.39
C ALA A 137 35.73 11.37 -18.98
N ASP A 138 35.06 11.89 -17.95
CA ASP A 138 35.43 11.66 -16.54
C ASP A 138 34.62 10.46 -16.00
N TRP A 139 35.24 9.29 -16.04
CA TRP A 139 34.61 8.04 -15.61
C TRP A 139 34.25 8.03 -14.12
N ASP A 140 35.18 8.46 -13.27
CA ASP A 140 34.99 8.41 -11.82
C ASP A 140 33.86 9.35 -11.37
N ALA A 141 33.82 10.57 -11.93
CA ALA A 141 32.73 11.51 -11.66
C ALA A 141 31.39 11.01 -12.22
N PHE A 142 31.40 10.41 -13.41
CA PHE A 142 30.20 9.84 -14.03
C PHE A 142 29.59 8.73 -13.18
N VAL A 143 30.40 7.78 -12.71
CA VAL A 143 29.94 6.70 -11.84
C VAL A 143 29.44 7.26 -10.51
N ALA A 144 30.23 8.10 -9.84
CA ALA A 144 29.88 8.64 -8.53
C ALA A 144 28.56 9.45 -8.57
N MET A 145 28.31 10.22 -9.63
CA MET A 145 27.06 10.95 -9.81
C MET A 145 25.86 10.01 -9.93
N ASN A 146 25.98 8.95 -10.75
CA ASN A 146 24.90 7.98 -10.94
C ASN A 146 24.63 7.17 -9.67
N VAL A 147 25.68 6.71 -8.97
CA VAL A 147 25.56 5.97 -7.71
C VAL A 147 24.96 6.86 -6.62
N ASN A 148 25.37 8.12 -6.48
CA ASN A 148 24.78 9.04 -5.51
C ASN A 148 23.30 9.34 -5.79
N ARG A 149 22.90 9.44 -7.06
CA ARG A 149 21.49 9.55 -7.44
C ARG A 149 20.70 8.32 -6.97
N TRP A 150 21.25 7.12 -7.15
CA TRP A 150 20.61 5.87 -6.73
C TRP A 150 20.58 5.70 -5.21
N ARG A 151 21.63 6.10 -4.49
CA ARG A 151 21.63 6.20 -3.02
C ARG A 151 20.47 7.06 -2.52
N GLY A 152 20.23 8.20 -3.16
CA GLY A 152 19.08 9.06 -2.86
C GLY A 152 17.71 8.38 -3.07
N GLN A 153 17.59 7.43 -4.01
CA GLN A 153 16.35 6.65 -4.21
C GLN A 153 16.05 5.73 -3.03
N LEU A 154 17.09 5.31 -2.28
CA LEU A 154 16.97 4.52 -1.06
C LEU A 154 17.08 5.37 0.23
N GLY A 155 17.01 6.70 0.10
CA GLY A 155 17.14 7.62 1.23
C GLY A 155 18.52 7.65 1.90
N LEU A 156 19.55 7.14 1.23
CA LEU A 156 20.92 7.16 1.71
C LEU A 156 21.59 8.51 1.40
N PRO A 157 22.44 9.04 2.30
CA PRO A 157 23.20 10.25 2.02
C PRO A 157 24.20 10.00 0.87
N PRO A 158 24.59 11.04 0.12
CA PRO A 158 25.64 10.91 -0.89
C PRO A 158 26.97 10.53 -0.24
N SER A 159 27.76 9.71 -0.93
CA SER A 159 29.12 9.33 -0.55
C SER A 159 30.14 10.08 -1.42
N GLN A 160 31.26 10.45 -0.79
CA GLN A 160 32.44 11.03 -1.45
C GLN A 160 33.53 9.99 -1.72
N ASP A 161 33.31 8.73 -1.32
CA ASP A 161 34.22 7.64 -1.63
C ASP A 161 34.35 7.48 -3.14
N LYS A 162 35.43 6.80 -3.58
CA LYS A 162 35.55 6.42 -4.99
C LYS A 162 34.27 5.71 -5.44
N TRP A 163 33.70 6.18 -6.54
CA TRP A 163 32.44 5.68 -7.11
C TRP A 163 31.26 5.65 -6.12
N ALA A 164 31.28 6.52 -5.11
CA ALA A 164 30.29 6.56 -4.04
C ALA A 164 30.05 5.19 -3.37
N SER A 165 31.16 4.48 -3.13
CA SER A 165 31.24 3.15 -2.49
C SER A 165 30.81 1.97 -3.38
N ALA A 166 30.64 2.18 -4.69
CA ALA A 166 30.53 1.07 -5.65
C ALA A 166 31.88 0.36 -5.87
N ALA A 167 31.81 -0.92 -6.23
CA ALA A 167 32.97 -1.78 -6.45
C ALA A 167 33.27 -1.93 -7.95
N ALA A 168 34.50 -2.36 -8.27
CA ALA A 168 34.82 -2.79 -9.63
C ALA A 168 34.10 -4.10 -9.94
N LEU A 169 33.68 -4.26 -11.20
CA LEU A 169 33.13 -5.49 -11.75
C LEU A 169 34.01 -5.92 -12.93
N GLU A 170 34.34 -7.20 -12.99
CA GLU A 170 35.04 -7.76 -14.14
C GLU A 170 34.00 -8.26 -15.14
N VAL A 171 33.96 -7.65 -16.33
CA VAL A 171 33.09 -8.06 -17.44
C VAL A 171 33.99 -8.22 -18.66
N GLU A 172 34.18 -9.45 -19.13
CA GLU A 172 35.18 -9.77 -20.16
C GLU A 172 34.93 -9.02 -21.48
N THR A 173 33.66 -8.75 -21.78
CA THR A 173 33.22 -8.13 -23.02
C THR A 173 33.13 -6.61 -22.97
N ALA A 174 33.50 -5.97 -21.85
CA ALA A 174 33.34 -4.53 -21.68
C ALA A 174 34.49 -3.71 -22.31
N ASP A 175 34.16 -2.53 -22.85
CA ASP A 175 35.10 -1.56 -23.42
C ASP A 175 35.68 -0.60 -22.34
N GLY A 176 35.90 -1.10 -21.13
CA GLY A 176 36.47 -0.33 -20.02
C GLY A 176 36.10 -0.88 -18.64
N ASP A 177 36.44 -0.08 -17.61
CA ASP A 177 36.16 -0.43 -16.22
C ASP A 177 34.64 -0.55 -16.00
N SER A 178 34.18 -1.73 -15.56
CA SER A 178 32.80 -1.94 -15.18
C SER A 178 32.63 -1.79 -13.66
N VAL A 179 31.42 -1.42 -13.23
CA VAL A 179 31.13 -1.10 -11.83
C VAL A 179 29.93 -1.88 -11.34
N TRP A 180 30.04 -2.40 -10.12
CA TRP A 180 28.99 -3.08 -9.38
C TRP A 180 28.58 -2.28 -8.15
N LEU A 181 27.28 -2.11 -7.97
CA LEU A 181 26.69 -1.49 -6.79
C LEU A 181 25.78 -2.50 -6.09
N ASP A 182 25.93 -2.56 -4.77
CA ASP A 182 25.03 -3.27 -3.86
C ASP A 182 24.80 -2.38 -2.64
N ILE A 183 23.57 -1.86 -2.51
CA ILE A 183 23.21 -0.96 -1.42
C ILE A 183 21.84 -1.33 -0.85
N VAL A 184 21.71 -1.21 0.48
CA VAL A 184 20.48 -1.38 1.23
C VAL A 184 20.11 -0.04 1.87
N GLY A 185 18.84 0.34 1.81
CA GLY A 185 18.31 1.51 2.51
C GLY A 185 16.88 1.32 2.97
N ASP A 186 16.39 2.25 3.79
CA ASP A 186 15.07 2.17 4.42
C ASP A 186 13.98 2.70 3.48
N ALA A 187 12.90 1.94 3.29
CA ALA A 187 11.76 2.37 2.46
C ALA A 187 11.12 3.69 2.98
N SER A 188 11.12 3.88 4.31
CA SER A 188 10.63 5.09 5.01
C SER A 188 11.45 6.37 4.72
N ALA A 189 12.72 6.24 4.34
CA ALA A 189 13.57 7.39 4.02
C ALA A 189 13.37 7.92 2.59
N SER A 190 12.75 7.13 1.71
CA SER A 190 12.45 7.52 0.32
C SER A 190 11.35 8.59 0.24
N SER A 191 10.34 8.53 1.12
CA SER A 191 9.29 9.57 1.26
C SER A 191 9.80 10.84 1.96
N SER A 192 10.71 10.67 2.92
CA SER A 192 11.34 11.77 3.68
C SER A 192 12.29 12.63 2.83
N SER A 193 12.87 12.06 1.77
CA SER A 193 13.88 12.72 0.93
C SER A 193 13.30 13.72 -0.08
N MET A 194 12.00 13.66 -0.39
CA MET A 194 11.31 14.73 -1.14
C MET A 194 11.16 16.02 -0.30
N MET A 195 11.02 15.92 1.02
CA MET A 195 10.95 17.09 1.91
C MET A 195 12.34 17.67 2.23
N GLY A 196 13.37 16.83 2.35
CA GLY A 196 14.75 17.25 2.64
C GLY A 196 15.44 18.00 1.49
N SER A 197 15.11 17.64 0.24
CA SER A 197 15.69 18.28 -0.95
C SER A 197 15.09 19.66 -1.25
N ALA A 198 13.90 19.96 -0.70
CA ALA A 198 13.21 21.23 -0.87
C ALA A 198 13.70 22.34 0.08
N MET A 199 14.38 22.00 1.18
CA MET A 199 14.96 23.00 2.11
C MET A 199 16.49 23.07 2.11
N GLY A 200 17.20 22.14 1.48
CA GLY A 200 18.67 22.13 1.45
C GLY A 200 19.33 22.95 0.33
N SER A 201 18.57 23.40 -0.68
CA SER A 201 19.12 24.12 -1.85
C SER A 201 19.02 25.64 -1.77
N SER A 202 18.60 26.17 -0.63
CA SER A 202 18.57 27.61 -0.38
C SER A 202 19.33 27.89 0.90
N MET A 203 20.66 28.10 0.76
CA MET A 203 21.50 29.03 1.53
C MET A 203 22.98 28.63 1.40
N ASN A 204 23.77 29.60 0.90
CA ASN A 204 25.23 29.70 0.89
C ASN A 204 26.07 28.90 -0.13
N ALA A 205 26.32 29.55 -1.27
CA ALA A 205 27.70 29.89 -1.64
C ALA A 205 27.98 31.34 -1.20
N PRO A 206 29.20 31.65 -0.71
CA PRO A 206 29.80 32.91 -1.13
C PRO A 206 31.27 32.73 -1.50
N PHE A 207 31.57 32.97 -2.78
CA PHE A 207 32.90 33.46 -3.16
C PHE A 207 33.05 34.89 -2.65
N ALA A 208 34.12 35.14 -1.90
CA ALA A 208 34.58 36.48 -1.56
C ALA A 208 35.28 37.11 -2.77
N GLY A 209 34.95 38.38 -3.07
CA GLY A 209 35.91 39.29 -3.69
C GLY A 209 35.46 40.14 -4.88
N GLY A 210 34.59 41.14 -4.61
CA GLY A 210 34.76 42.54 -5.04
C GLY A 210 34.82 42.93 -6.52
N ALA A 211 33.86 43.75 -6.97
CA ALA A 211 34.05 45.16 -7.38
C ALA A 211 32.90 45.65 -8.27
N ALA A 212 32.51 46.90 -8.05
CA ALA A 212 31.34 47.55 -8.63
C ALA A 212 31.47 47.87 -10.14
N SER A 213 30.41 47.61 -10.89
CA SER A 213 29.89 48.53 -11.91
C SER A 213 28.51 48.12 -12.37
N ARG A 214 27.54 49.02 -12.18
CA ARG A 214 26.31 49.06 -12.98
C ARG A 214 26.72 49.34 -14.42
N SER A 215 26.34 48.46 -15.36
CA SER A 215 25.88 48.82 -16.71
C SER A 215 25.32 47.59 -17.43
N GLN A 216 24.02 47.68 -17.77
CA GLN A 216 23.33 47.07 -18.90
C GLN A 216 23.36 45.53 -19.10
N MET A 217 22.22 44.90 -18.78
CA MET A 217 21.78 43.63 -19.36
C MET A 217 20.95 43.93 -20.63
N PRO A 218 21.23 43.32 -21.79
CA PRO A 218 20.18 42.99 -22.74
C PRO A 218 19.50 41.67 -22.31
N ALA A 219 18.17 41.68 -22.35
CA ALA A 219 17.37 40.49 -22.09
C ALA A 219 17.54 39.48 -23.22
N SER A 220 18.12 38.33 -22.88
CA SER A 220 17.95 37.08 -23.63
C SER A 220 17.92 35.96 -22.61
N VAL A 221 16.72 35.69 -22.11
CA VAL A 221 16.39 34.48 -21.34
C VAL A 221 16.33 33.33 -22.34
N PRO A 222 17.16 32.29 -22.23
CA PRO A 222 16.90 31.04 -22.94
C PRO A 222 15.60 30.45 -22.40
N PRO A 223 14.65 30.02 -23.26
CA PRO A 223 13.39 29.46 -22.78
C PRO A 223 13.70 28.21 -21.95
N MET A 224 13.13 28.20 -20.74
CA MET A 224 12.87 27.00 -19.96
C MET A 224 12.26 25.97 -20.91
N LEU A 225 12.93 24.82 -21.12
CA LEU A 225 12.40 23.75 -21.95
C LEU A 225 11.04 23.37 -21.38
N ALA A 226 10.00 23.70 -22.14
CA ALA A 226 8.66 23.22 -21.95
C ALA A 226 8.72 21.70 -21.80
N GLN A 227 7.89 21.17 -20.89
CA GLN A 227 7.42 19.79 -21.02
C GLN A 227 7.00 19.58 -22.49
N PRO A 228 7.26 18.41 -23.09
CA PRO A 228 6.90 18.18 -24.48
C PRO A 228 5.44 18.59 -24.67
N ASP A 229 5.25 19.50 -25.62
CA ASP A 229 3.99 20.18 -25.86
C ASP A 229 2.83 19.17 -25.89
N ALA A 230 1.69 19.56 -25.31
CA ALA A 230 0.41 18.90 -25.56
C ALA A 230 -0.03 18.94 -27.04
N ALA A 231 0.84 19.41 -27.96
CA ALA A 231 0.56 19.65 -29.37
C ALA A 231 0.66 18.40 -30.26
N ASP A 232 1.33 17.33 -29.82
CA ASP A 232 1.45 16.05 -30.56
C ASP A 232 0.68 14.89 -29.91
N ALA A 233 -0.10 15.15 -28.85
CA ALA A 233 -0.99 14.12 -28.30
C ALA A 233 -2.16 13.86 -29.27
N PRO A 234 -2.48 12.60 -29.59
CA PRO A 234 -3.63 12.29 -30.43
C PRO A 234 -4.90 12.87 -29.79
N SER A 235 -5.72 13.56 -30.57
CA SER A 235 -6.99 14.14 -30.09
C SER A 235 -8.12 13.10 -30.01
N GLU A 236 -7.93 11.93 -30.63
CA GLU A 236 -8.93 10.88 -30.72
C GLU A 236 -8.47 9.59 -30.04
N PRO A 237 -9.41 8.75 -29.57
CA PRO A 237 -9.10 7.42 -29.05
C PRO A 237 -8.35 6.53 -30.05
N ASP A 238 -7.53 5.63 -29.53
CA ASP A 238 -6.77 4.67 -30.32
C ASP A 238 -7.69 3.67 -31.04
N PRO A 239 -7.53 3.45 -32.36
CA PRO A 239 -8.41 2.59 -33.14
C PRO A 239 -8.35 1.10 -32.77
N ARG A 240 -7.38 0.68 -31.95
CA ARG A 240 -7.30 -0.69 -31.40
C ARG A 240 -8.37 -0.96 -30.34
N VAL A 241 -9.02 0.06 -29.80
CA VAL A 241 -10.18 -0.09 -28.91
C VAL A 241 -11.40 0.58 -29.51
N LYS A 242 -12.53 -0.12 -29.51
CA LYS A 242 -13.84 0.45 -29.86
C LYS A 242 -14.74 0.33 -28.65
N PHE A 243 -15.56 1.33 -28.40
CA PHE A 243 -16.44 1.38 -27.24
C PHE A 243 -17.62 2.31 -27.51
N GLU A 244 -18.67 2.14 -26.73
CA GLU A 244 -19.76 3.10 -26.62
C GLU A 244 -19.50 3.97 -25.40
N ARG A 245 -19.42 5.29 -25.61
CA ARG A 245 -19.18 6.24 -24.52
C ARG A 245 -20.47 6.40 -23.70
N PRO A 246 -20.44 6.16 -22.38
CA PRO A 246 -21.61 6.42 -21.52
C PRO A 246 -22.03 7.89 -21.52
N GLU A 247 -23.31 8.13 -21.28
CA GLU A 247 -23.89 9.48 -21.22
C GLU A 247 -23.26 10.31 -20.10
N GLY A 248 -22.92 11.56 -20.42
CA GLY A 248 -22.33 12.53 -19.48
C GLY A 248 -20.80 12.49 -19.39
N TRP A 249 -20.14 11.54 -20.06
CA TRP A 249 -18.68 11.49 -20.12
C TRP A 249 -18.14 12.49 -21.13
N ARG A 250 -17.17 13.29 -20.71
CA ARG A 250 -16.48 14.30 -21.52
C ARG A 250 -15.12 13.79 -21.95
N ASP A 251 -14.56 14.32 -23.02
CA ASP A 251 -13.21 13.95 -23.44
C ASP A 251 -12.18 14.32 -22.35
N GLY A 252 -11.30 13.37 -22.06
CA GLY A 252 -10.20 13.52 -21.13
C GLY A 252 -8.92 13.93 -21.82
N ARG A 253 -7.87 14.16 -21.04
CA ARG A 253 -6.56 14.51 -21.59
C ARG A 253 -5.92 13.28 -22.26
N MET A 254 -5.65 13.34 -23.54
CA MET A 254 -4.95 12.27 -24.26
C MET A 254 -3.42 12.34 -24.09
N SER A 255 -2.76 11.21 -24.34
CA SER A 255 -1.30 11.09 -24.46
C SER A 255 -0.97 9.89 -25.35
N SER A 256 0.29 9.75 -25.77
CA SER A 256 0.74 8.59 -26.56
C SER A 256 0.53 7.23 -25.86
N MET A 257 0.38 7.22 -24.53
CA MET A 257 0.12 6.01 -23.72
C MET A 257 -1.38 5.77 -23.47
N ARG A 258 -2.24 6.78 -23.62
CA ARG A 258 -3.68 6.68 -23.36
C ARG A 258 -4.39 6.27 -24.65
N MET A 259 -4.95 5.07 -24.66
CA MET A 259 -5.81 4.61 -25.75
C MET A 259 -7.16 5.30 -25.72
N ALA A 260 -7.65 5.68 -24.55
CA ALA A 260 -8.78 6.58 -24.37
C ALA A 260 -8.65 7.31 -23.02
N ALA A 261 -9.28 8.48 -22.93
CA ALA A 261 -9.35 9.23 -21.68
C ALA A 261 -10.68 9.99 -21.61
N PHE A 262 -11.28 10.06 -20.42
CA PHE A 262 -12.52 10.78 -20.16
C PHE A 262 -12.46 11.54 -18.83
N ASN A 263 -13.27 12.58 -18.72
CA ASN A 263 -13.59 13.25 -17.47
C ASN A 263 -15.07 13.06 -17.17
N VAL A 264 -15.39 12.75 -15.91
CA VAL A 264 -16.77 12.49 -15.46
C VAL A 264 -17.06 13.22 -14.15
N GLY A 265 -18.34 13.46 -13.85
CA GLY A 265 -18.74 14.25 -12.69
C GLY A 265 -18.61 15.77 -12.89
N PRO A 266 -18.61 16.56 -11.80
CA PRO A 266 -18.51 18.02 -11.83
C PRO A 266 -17.25 18.53 -12.54
N GLU A 267 -17.31 19.68 -13.21
CA GLU A 267 -16.13 20.23 -13.91
C GLU A 267 -15.04 20.74 -12.95
N GLU A 268 -15.45 21.18 -11.76
CA GLU A 268 -14.54 21.70 -10.72
C GLU A 268 -13.65 20.61 -10.13
N SER A 269 -14.17 19.37 -10.06
CA SER A 269 -13.52 18.21 -9.44
C SER A 269 -13.95 16.92 -10.15
N PRO A 270 -13.49 16.70 -11.40
CA PRO A 270 -13.88 15.55 -12.16
C PRO A 270 -13.14 14.30 -11.68
N ALA A 271 -13.76 13.13 -11.84
CA ALA A 271 -13.02 11.88 -11.87
C ALA A 271 -12.45 11.66 -13.28
N GLU A 272 -11.19 11.25 -13.34
CA GLU A 272 -10.48 10.94 -14.60
C GLU A 272 -10.59 9.44 -14.88
N ILE A 273 -11.01 9.09 -16.10
CA ILE A 273 -11.00 7.72 -16.61
C ILE A 273 -9.91 7.60 -17.66
N THR A 274 -9.08 6.56 -17.57
CA THR A 274 -8.02 6.27 -18.54
C THR A 274 -8.07 4.82 -18.99
N VAL A 275 -7.78 4.61 -20.27
CA VAL A 275 -7.58 3.28 -20.87
C VAL A 275 -6.14 3.21 -21.35
N ILE A 276 -5.31 2.40 -20.68
CA ILE A 276 -3.86 2.37 -20.89
C ILE A 276 -3.37 0.91 -20.93
N PRO A 277 -2.57 0.52 -21.95
CA PRO A 277 -1.84 -0.73 -21.93
C PRO A 277 -0.61 -0.59 -21.03
N ALA A 278 -0.48 -1.45 -20.03
CA ALA A 278 0.62 -1.44 -19.08
C ALA A 278 1.02 -2.87 -18.68
N GLY A 279 2.28 -3.03 -18.28
CA GLY A 279 2.82 -4.31 -17.81
C GLY A 279 2.87 -4.41 -16.28
N GLY A 280 3.50 -5.49 -15.82
CA GLY A 280 3.70 -5.79 -14.39
C GLY A 280 2.67 -6.77 -13.84
N ASP A 281 2.95 -7.31 -12.65
CA ASP A 281 2.10 -8.28 -11.98
C ASP A 281 0.82 -7.65 -11.38
N LEU A 282 -0.21 -8.48 -11.21
CA LEU A 282 -1.50 -8.04 -10.65
C LEU A 282 -1.32 -7.42 -9.26
N ARG A 283 -0.57 -8.08 -8.38
CA ARG A 283 -0.43 -7.68 -6.98
C ARG A 283 0.26 -6.32 -6.86
N GLY A 284 1.38 -6.13 -7.57
CA GLY A 284 2.11 -4.88 -7.60
C GLY A 284 1.27 -3.72 -8.14
N ASN A 285 0.42 -3.96 -9.14
CA ASN A 285 -0.49 -2.93 -9.66
C ASN A 285 -1.59 -2.57 -8.66
N VAL A 286 -2.25 -3.56 -8.04
CA VAL A 286 -3.26 -3.32 -7.00
C VAL A 286 -2.67 -2.61 -5.79
N ALA A 287 -1.47 -3.00 -5.34
CA ALA A 287 -0.76 -2.34 -4.25
C ALA A 287 -0.48 -0.86 -4.52
N ARG A 288 -0.08 -0.50 -5.75
CA ARG A 288 0.13 0.90 -6.15
C ARG A 288 -1.16 1.70 -6.15
N TRP A 289 -2.28 1.12 -6.57
CA TRP A 289 -3.58 1.81 -6.57
C TRP A 289 -4.12 2.00 -5.16
N ILE A 290 -4.01 0.99 -4.29
CA ILE A 290 -4.35 1.12 -2.87
C ILE A 290 -3.48 2.21 -2.24
N GLY A 291 -2.18 2.25 -2.54
CA GLY A 291 -1.31 3.29 -2.03
C GLY A 291 -1.62 4.68 -2.57
N GLN A 292 -2.13 4.79 -3.80
CA GLN A 292 -2.63 6.03 -4.37
C GLN A 292 -3.88 6.55 -3.62
N VAL A 293 -4.80 5.65 -3.26
CA VAL A 293 -6.00 5.98 -2.48
C VAL A 293 -5.65 6.37 -1.04
N ARG A 294 -4.71 5.65 -0.41
CA ARG A 294 -4.32 5.85 1.00
C ARG A 294 -3.28 6.95 1.22
N GLY A 295 -2.59 7.41 0.18
CA GLY A 295 -1.43 8.30 0.29
C GLY A 295 -0.21 7.69 1.01
N SER A 296 -0.18 6.38 1.19
CA SER A 296 0.86 5.62 1.92
C SER A 296 1.07 4.24 1.28
N VAL A 297 2.14 3.53 1.63
CA VAL A 297 2.36 2.16 1.11
C VAL A 297 1.20 1.25 1.56
N ALA A 298 0.70 0.42 0.64
CA ALA A 298 -0.37 -0.53 0.93
C ALA A 298 0.16 -1.71 1.76
N PRO A 299 -0.42 -2.01 2.94
CA PRO A 299 -0.07 -3.21 3.69
C PRO A 299 -0.41 -4.48 2.89
N ASP A 300 0.44 -5.50 2.95
CA ASP A 300 0.27 -6.73 2.17
C ASP A 300 -1.11 -7.38 2.35
N GLU A 301 -1.60 -7.44 3.60
CA GLU A 301 -2.91 -8.00 3.91
C GLU A 301 -4.06 -7.25 3.22
N VAL A 302 -3.97 -5.93 3.09
CA VAL A 302 -4.99 -5.11 2.41
C VAL A 302 -4.97 -5.40 0.91
N VAL A 303 -3.77 -5.58 0.34
CA VAL A 303 -3.61 -5.98 -1.06
C VAL A 303 -4.20 -7.37 -1.31
N ASP A 304 -3.92 -8.33 -0.42
CA ASP A 304 -4.46 -9.68 -0.50
C ASP A 304 -5.99 -9.70 -0.45
N LYS A 305 -6.58 -8.95 0.49
CA LYS A 305 -8.03 -8.82 0.61
C LYS A 305 -8.65 -8.20 -0.65
N ALA A 306 -8.05 -7.15 -1.19
CA ALA A 306 -8.55 -6.51 -2.42
C ALA A 306 -8.48 -7.45 -3.64
N ILE A 307 -7.45 -8.30 -3.74
CA ILE A 307 -7.34 -9.31 -4.80
C ILE A 307 -8.40 -10.40 -4.63
N GLN A 308 -8.63 -10.86 -3.40
CA GLN A 308 -9.63 -11.88 -3.12
C GLN A 308 -11.07 -11.37 -3.32
N SER A 309 -11.33 -10.09 -3.07
CA SER A 309 -12.63 -9.46 -3.26
C SER A 309 -12.86 -8.90 -4.67
N ALA A 310 -11.90 -9.09 -5.58
CA ALA A 310 -11.99 -8.58 -6.95
C ALA A 310 -13.21 -9.17 -7.68
N GLN A 311 -13.97 -8.31 -8.34
CA GLN A 311 -15.06 -8.73 -9.20
C GLN A 311 -14.49 -9.30 -10.50
N LEU A 312 -14.80 -10.56 -10.80
CA LEU A 312 -14.52 -11.14 -12.11
C LEU A 312 -15.43 -10.52 -13.17
N VAL A 313 -14.84 -10.03 -14.25
CA VAL A 313 -15.54 -9.44 -15.39
C VAL A 313 -15.11 -10.12 -16.69
N THR A 314 -15.99 -10.14 -17.68
CA THR A 314 -15.64 -10.59 -19.03
C THR A 314 -15.81 -9.43 -20.00
N VAL A 315 -14.72 -9.07 -20.68
CA VAL A 315 -14.68 -7.95 -21.62
C VAL A 315 -14.25 -8.48 -22.97
N ASP A 316 -15.15 -8.41 -23.94
CA ASP A 316 -14.96 -8.95 -25.30
C ASP A 316 -14.42 -10.41 -25.32
N GLY A 317 -14.95 -11.25 -24.43
CA GLY A 317 -14.55 -12.66 -24.30
C GLY A 317 -13.24 -12.90 -23.55
N ARG A 318 -12.58 -11.85 -23.03
CA ARG A 318 -11.40 -11.95 -22.16
C ARG A 318 -11.82 -11.82 -20.70
N GLU A 319 -11.27 -12.67 -19.85
CA GLU A 319 -11.46 -12.55 -18.41
C GLU A 319 -10.63 -11.38 -17.86
N GLY A 320 -11.18 -10.65 -16.91
CA GLY A 320 -10.53 -9.54 -16.22
C GLY A 320 -10.97 -9.46 -14.78
N GLN A 321 -10.27 -8.62 -14.01
CA GLN A 321 -10.56 -8.37 -12.60
C GLN A 321 -10.83 -6.89 -12.39
N ARG A 322 -11.91 -6.60 -11.69
CA ARG A 322 -12.34 -5.25 -11.35
C ARG A 322 -12.27 -5.02 -9.84
N PHE A 323 -11.80 -3.84 -9.48
CA PHE A 323 -11.50 -3.42 -8.13
C PHE A 323 -12.20 -2.10 -7.84
N PHE A 324 -12.86 -2.02 -6.70
CA PHE A 324 -13.36 -0.77 -6.15
C PHE A 324 -12.60 -0.48 -4.86
N LEU A 325 -11.81 0.59 -4.84
CA LEU A 325 -10.85 0.91 -3.79
C LEU A 325 -11.17 2.27 -3.19
N THR A 326 -11.43 2.28 -1.88
CA THR A 326 -11.67 3.48 -1.08
C THR A 326 -10.66 3.57 0.06
N ALA A 327 -10.44 4.77 0.59
CA ALA A 327 -9.77 4.91 1.87
C ALA A 327 -10.74 4.43 2.95
N GLU A 328 -10.29 3.56 3.86
CA GLU A 328 -11.09 3.24 5.05
C GLU A 328 -11.02 4.42 6.01
N ASP A 329 -12.16 4.79 6.60
CA ASP A 329 -12.19 5.71 7.73
C ASP A 329 -11.33 5.12 8.85
N SER A 330 -10.44 5.92 9.41
CA SER A 330 -9.61 5.56 10.58
C SER A 330 -10.43 5.37 11.87
N SER A 331 -11.75 5.13 11.78
CA SER A 331 -12.69 4.90 12.86
C SER A 331 -13.58 3.69 12.54
N GLY A 332 -13.04 2.49 12.70
CA GLY A 332 -13.80 1.25 12.45
C GLY A 332 -13.04 -0.01 12.84
N GLY A 333 -12.32 0.06 13.96
CA GLY A 333 -11.51 -1.04 14.47
C GLY A 333 -11.94 -1.50 15.85
N GLU A 334 -13.24 -1.59 16.13
CA GLU A 334 -13.79 -2.31 17.29
C GLU A 334 -15.31 -2.43 17.08
N ASP A 335 -15.74 -3.56 16.51
CA ASP A 335 -17.03 -4.24 16.77
C ASP A 335 -17.26 -5.33 15.70
N ALA A 336 -16.40 -6.34 15.71
CA ALA A 336 -16.79 -7.68 15.27
C ALA A 336 -17.10 -8.48 16.54
N VAL A 337 -18.22 -8.16 17.19
CA VAL A 337 -18.80 -9.01 18.22
C VAL A 337 -19.24 -10.29 17.52
N ALA A 338 -18.54 -11.38 17.84
CA ALA A 338 -19.00 -12.72 17.54
C ALA A 338 -20.30 -12.96 18.30
N ASP A 339 -21.43 -12.83 17.60
CA ASP A 339 -22.73 -13.32 18.07
C ASP A 339 -23.44 -14.07 16.94
N SER A 340 -23.29 -15.39 16.98
CA SER A 340 -24.20 -16.41 16.45
C SER A 340 -23.49 -17.76 16.59
N ALA A 341 -24.02 -18.82 17.18
CA ALA A 341 -25.28 -19.03 17.85
C ALA A 341 -25.09 -20.32 18.67
N ASP A 342 -25.29 -20.28 19.99
CA ASP A 342 -25.62 -21.46 20.78
C ASP A 342 -27.14 -21.63 20.69
N ALA A 343 -27.58 -22.60 19.89
CA ALA A 343 -28.95 -23.11 19.93
C ALA A 343 -28.87 -24.63 19.98
N GLU A 344 -29.11 -25.15 21.18
CA GLU A 344 -29.31 -26.56 21.46
C GLU A 344 -30.47 -27.12 20.63
N GLY A 345 -30.25 -28.29 20.03
CA GLY A 345 -31.22 -29.04 19.25
C GLY A 345 -30.95 -30.53 19.37
N ASP A 346 -31.52 -31.09 20.44
CA ASP A 346 -31.77 -32.50 20.74
C ASP A 346 -31.88 -33.46 19.53
N ASN A 347 -31.11 -34.54 19.55
CA ASN A 347 -31.57 -35.88 19.14
C ASN A 347 -30.59 -36.99 19.59
N GLY A 348 -30.98 -37.69 20.65
CA GLY A 348 -31.26 -39.13 20.58
C GLY A 348 -30.11 -40.14 20.47
N ALA A 349 -29.92 -40.85 21.60
CA ALA A 349 -29.71 -42.31 21.73
C ALA A 349 -28.32 -42.90 21.39
N ASP A 350 -27.60 -43.39 22.40
CA ASP A 350 -27.64 -44.81 22.80
C ASP A 350 -26.62 -45.17 23.91
N ALA A 351 -27.10 -46.03 24.81
CA ALA A 351 -26.40 -47.11 25.51
C ALA A 351 -25.52 -46.88 26.78
N GLU A 352 -26.08 -47.42 27.89
CA GLU A 352 -25.46 -48.20 28.98
C GLU A 352 -24.51 -47.48 29.97
N GLY A 353 -24.60 -47.64 31.29
CA GLY A 353 -25.40 -48.48 32.17
C GLY A 353 -24.85 -48.37 33.62
N GLU A 354 -25.72 -48.69 34.58
CA GLU A 354 -25.42 -49.09 35.98
C GLU A 354 -24.77 -48.04 36.93
N GLY A 355 -25.27 -47.76 38.13
CA GLY A 355 -26.36 -48.34 38.91
C GLY A 355 -26.60 -47.59 40.23
N GLU A 356 -27.71 -47.95 40.88
CA GLU A 356 -27.99 -48.03 42.33
C GLU A 356 -27.64 -46.80 43.22
N GLY A 357 -28.52 -46.20 44.02
CA GLY A 357 -29.89 -46.51 44.45
C GLY A 357 -30.28 -45.57 45.61
N ASP A 358 -31.60 -45.52 45.88
CA ASP A 358 -32.31 -45.14 47.13
C ASP A 358 -31.99 -43.80 47.85
N ALA A 359 -32.93 -43.07 48.43
CA ALA A 359 -34.39 -43.09 48.50
C ALA A 359 -34.85 -41.79 49.22
N ASP A 360 -36.12 -41.44 49.02
CA ASP A 360 -37.04 -40.73 49.93
C ASP A 360 -36.73 -39.30 50.39
N ALA A 361 -37.59 -38.35 50.03
CA ALA A 361 -38.67 -37.91 50.95
C ALA A 361 -39.48 -36.75 50.34
N GLU A 362 -40.79 -36.91 50.49
CA GLU A 362 -41.87 -35.97 50.21
C GLU A 362 -41.75 -34.68 51.04
N VAL A 363 -42.34 -33.57 50.57
CA VAL A 363 -43.38 -32.79 51.29
C VAL A 363 -43.83 -31.61 50.41
N GLU A 364 -45.14 -31.54 50.26
CA GLU A 364 -45.96 -30.58 49.52
C GLU A 364 -46.10 -29.21 50.23
N VAL A 365 -46.94 -28.37 49.59
CA VAL A 365 -47.71 -27.20 50.06
C VAL A 365 -47.22 -25.91 49.36
N GLU A 366 -47.84 -25.50 48.24
CA GLU A 366 -49.11 -24.71 48.13
C GLU A 366 -49.01 -23.41 48.96
N VAL A 367 -49.41 -22.20 48.58
CA VAL A 367 -50.30 -21.52 47.63
C VAL A 367 -49.88 -20.03 47.76
N GLU A 368 -50.23 -19.02 46.96
CA GLU A 368 -51.55 -18.59 46.51
C GLU A 368 -51.37 -17.33 45.63
N ASP A 369 -52.24 -17.19 44.64
CA ASP A 369 -52.36 -16.09 43.70
C ASP A 369 -52.88 -14.79 44.34
N ALA A 370 -52.62 -13.65 43.69
CA ALA A 370 -53.59 -12.56 43.58
C ALA A 370 -53.25 -11.58 42.45
N ASP A 371 -53.99 -11.71 41.34
CA ASP A 371 -54.25 -10.66 40.37
C ASP A 371 -54.82 -9.38 41.02
N THR A 372 -54.56 -8.22 40.43
CA THR A 372 -55.63 -7.27 40.03
C THR A 372 -55.12 -6.11 39.17
N ASN A 373 -55.73 -6.01 37.99
CA ASN A 373 -55.77 -4.89 37.05
C ASN A 373 -56.16 -3.54 37.68
N ALA A 374 -55.66 -2.44 37.12
CA ALA A 374 -56.50 -1.33 36.62
C ALA A 374 -55.69 -0.29 35.82
N ASP A 375 -56.02 -0.16 34.54
CA ASP A 375 -55.74 1.00 33.69
C ASP A 375 -56.46 2.26 34.19
N THR A 376 -55.82 3.42 34.00
CA THR A 376 -56.52 4.66 33.60
C THR A 376 -55.56 5.58 32.85
N ASP A 377 -55.91 5.88 31.60
CA ASP A 377 -55.40 6.97 30.78
C ASP A 377 -55.78 8.34 31.35
N THR A 378 -54.87 9.32 31.19
CA THR A 378 -55.26 10.73 31.01
C THR A 378 -54.23 11.44 30.11
N ASP A 379 -54.72 11.91 28.95
CA ASP A 379 -54.10 12.91 28.10
C ASP A 379 -53.90 14.25 28.83
N THR A 380 -52.82 14.98 28.50
CA THR A 380 -52.79 16.44 28.58
C THR A 380 -51.78 17.03 27.60
N ASP A 381 -52.28 17.88 26.71
CA ASP A 381 -51.53 18.72 25.76
C ASP A 381 -50.67 19.79 26.48
N ALA A 382 -49.50 20.14 25.92
CA ALA A 382 -49.06 21.53 25.70
C ALA A 382 -47.65 21.62 25.08
N ASP A 383 -47.56 22.42 24.02
CA ASP A 383 -46.39 22.78 23.21
C ASP A 383 -45.20 23.39 23.99
N ALA A 384 -43.97 23.13 23.54
CA ALA A 384 -42.88 24.11 23.51
C ALA A 384 -41.72 23.65 22.61
N ASP A 385 -41.38 24.51 21.66
CA ASP A 385 -40.30 24.43 20.68
C ASP A 385 -38.92 24.08 21.25
N ALA A 386 -38.25 23.10 20.63
CA ALA A 386 -36.79 23.00 20.53
C ALA A 386 -36.40 21.89 19.53
N GLU A 387 -36.62 22.13 18.23
CA GLU A 387 -35.88 21.40 17.19
C GLU A 387 -34.43 21.93 17.23
N SER A 388 -33.57 21.26 17.99
CA SER A 388 -32.12 21.44 17.88
C SER A 388 -31.62 20.52 16.79
N ASP A 389 -31.17 21.15 15.71
CA ASP A 389 -30.38 20.58 14.62
C ASP A 389 -29.37 19.56 15.18
N MET A 390 -29.64 18.28 14.96
CA MET A 390 -28.64 17.23 15.11
C MET A 390 -27.94 17.15 13.76
N ASP A 391 -26.94 18.02 13.62
CA ASP A 391 -26.09 18.14 12.45
C ASP A 391 -25.61 16.77 11.96
N THR A 392 -26.01 16.47 10.73
CA THR A 392 -25.40 15.47 9.85
C THR A 392 -23.96 15.89 9.52
N GLU A 393 -23.04 15.74 10.48
CA GLU A 393 -21.60 16.00 10.29
C GLU A 393 -20.80 14.74 9.87
N SER A 394 -21.44 13.59 9.63
CA SER A 394 -20.73 12.39 9.12
C SER A 394 -20.79 12.20 7.60
N ALA A 395 -21.65 12.92 6.87
CA ALA A 395 -21.77 12.78 5.41
C ALA A 395 -20.78 13.66 4.61
N GLY A 396 -20.12 14.63 5.26
CA GLY A 396 -19.23 15.59 4.61
C GLY A 396 -17.76 15.18 4.56
N ALA A 397 -17.30 14.36 5.50
CA ALA A 397 -15.88 13.99 5.59
C ALA A 397 -15.43 12.97 4.51
N ASP A 398 -16.37 12.18 3.99
CA ASP A 398 -16.11 11.06 3.08
C ASP A 398 -16.24 11.45 1.59
N ALA A 399 -16.87 12.60 1.29
CA ALA A 399 -17.09 13.09 -0.07
C ALA A 399 -15.80 13.58 -0.76
N ASP A 400 -14.83 14.07 0.03
CA ASP A 400 -13.51 14.54 -0.44
C ASP A 400 -12.46 13.42 -0.52
N ALA A 401 -12.78 12.22 -0.03
CA ALA A 401 -11.88 11.07 -0.13
C ALA A 401 -11.68 10.67 -1.60
N THR A 402 -10.44 10.32 -1.96
CA THR A 402 -10.17 9.79 -3.31
C THR A 402 -10.54 8.32 -3.37
N ALA A 403 -11.21 7.90 -4.44
CA ALA A 403 -11.48 6.48 -4.72
C ALA A 403 -10.95 6.08 -6.11
N ILE A 404 -10.78 4.78 -6.31
CA ILE A 404 -10.39 4.19 -7.59
C ILE A 404 -11.36 3.05 -7.95
N ASP A 405 -11.92 3.10 -9.16
CA ASP A 405 -12.57 1.96 -9.80
C ASP A 405 -11.70 1.53 -10.98
N ALA A 406 -11.09 0.36 -10.90
CA ALA A 406 -10.10 -0.11 -11.85
C ALA A 406 -10.39 -1.51 -12.36
N THR A 407 -10.20 -1.73 -13.65
CA THR A 407 -10.31 -3.05 -14.28
C THR A 407 -9.00 -3.40 -14.98
N ILE A 408 -8.50 -4.61 -14.72
CA ILE A 408 -7.33 -5.21 -15.36
C ILE A 408 -7.79 -6.32 -16.28
N ILE A 409 -7.43 -6.23 -17.57
CA ILE A 409 -7.70 -7.25 -18.57
C ILE A 409 -6.36 -7.73 -19.14
N PRO A 410 -5.93 -8.97 -18.87
CA PRO A 410 -4.72 -9.52 -19.45
C PRO A 410 -4.74 -9.50 -20.98
N LEU A 411 -3.64 -9.03 -21.56
CA LEU A 411 -3.36 -9.04 -22.98
C LEU A 411 -2.25 -10.07 -23.28
N GLU A 412 -1.97 -10.27 -24.56
CA GLU A 412 -0.82 -11.09 -24.97
C GLU A 412 0.51 -10.42 -24.61
N GLY A 413 1.57 -11.23 -24.46
CA GLY A 413 2.92 -10.72 -24.20
C GLY A 413 3.17 -10.19 -22.78
N GLY A 414 2.35 -10.57 -21.80
CA GLY A 414 2.54 -10.14 -20.40
C GLY A 414 2.10 -8.69 -20.12
N MET A 415 1.44 -8.05 -21.08
CA MET A 415 0.79 -6.76 -20.92
C MET A 415 -0.65 -6.94 -20.40
N SER A 416 -1.23 -5.88 -19.88
CA SER A 416 -2.64 -5.80 -19.50
C SER A 416 -3.22 -4.47 -19.95
N LEU A 417 -4.52 -4.46 -20.27
CA LEU A 417 -5.26 -3.21 -20.46
C LEU A 417 -5.82 -2.78 -19.10
N PHE A 418 -5.48 -1.57 -18.68
CA PHE A 418 -6.04 -0.94 -17.49
C PHE A 418 -7.11 0.06 -17.89
N ILE A 419 -8.32 -0.14 -17.38
CA ILE A 419 -9.39 0.85 -17.40
C ILE A 419 -9.50 1.36 -15.97
N LYS A 420 -9.06 2.60 -15.73
CA LYS A 420 -8.97 3.16 -14.38
C LYS A 420 -9.71 4.48 -14.28
N MET A 421 -10.70 4.55 -13.40
CA MET A 421 -11.34 5.77 -12.94
C MET A 421 -10.74 6.19 -11.59
N THR A 422 -10.38 7.47 -11.44
CA THR A 422 -9.84 8.01 -10.19
C THR A 422 -10.36 9.42 -9.96
N GLY A 423 -10.85 9.70 -8.75
CA GLY A 423 -11.38 11.02 -8.39
C GLY A 423 -12.09 11.01 -7.05
N PRO A 424 -12.94 12.02 -6.78
CA PRO A 424 -13.75 12.06 -5.57
C PRO A 424 -14.61 10.80 -5.42
N ARG A 425 -14.66 10.23 -4.22
CA ARG A 425 -15.37 8.98 -3.91
C ARG A 425 -16.81 9.01 -4.38
N SER A 426 -17.53 10.09 -4.06
CA SER A 426 -18.91 10.31 -4.49
C SER A 426 -19.10 10.19 -6.00
N THR A 427 -18.21 10.79 -6.78
CA THR A 427 -18.24 10.71 -8.25
C THR A 427 -17.90 9.31 -8.74
N VAL A 428 -16.90 8.67 -8.14
CA VAL A 428 -16.48 7.32 -8.53
C VAL A 428 -17.58 6.28 -8.25
N GLU A 429 -18.25 6.37 -7.11
CA GLU A 429 -19.39 5.53 -6.73
C GLU A 429 -20.57 5.72 -7.70
N GLU A 430 -20.94 6.99 -7.98
CA GLU A 430 -22.05 7.31 -8.88
C GLU A 430 -21.81 6.77 -10.31
N GLN A 431 -20.57 6.82 -10.79
CA GLN A 431 -20.22 6.40 -12.15
C GLN A 431 -19.87 4.91 -12.27
N SER A 432 -19.82 4.15 -11.18
CA SER A 432 -19.38 2.75 -11.19
C SER A 432 -20.28 1.85 -12.07
N SER A 433 -21.60 2.09 -12.10
CA SER A 433 -22.50 1.36 -13.00
C SER A 433 -22.19 1.62 -14.48
N LYS A 434 -21.92 2.88 -14.85
CA LYS A 434 -21.55 3.27 -16.21
C LYS A 434 -20.19 2.74 -16.66
N ILE A 435 -19.26 2.52 -15.73
CA ILE A 435 -18.02 1.78 -16.03
C ILE A 435 -18.34 0.36 -16.46
N ALA A 436 -19.30 -0.33 -15.81
CA ALA A 436 -19.69 -1.67 -16.23
C ALA A 436 -20.28 -1.69 -17.65
N ASP A 437 -21.11 -0.70 -18.00
CA ASP A 437 -21.66 -0.54 -19.35
C ASP A 437 -20.55 -0.26 -20.37
N PHE A 438 -19.59 0.61 -20.03
CA PHE A 438 -18.42 0.89 -20.85
C PHE A 438 -17.61 -0.39 -21.12
N LEU A 439 -17.32 -1.18 -20.07
CA LEU A 439 -16.61 -2.46 -20.20
C LEU A 439 -17.38 -3.46 -21.07
N ALA A 440 -18.70 -3.52 -20.96
CA ALA A 440 -19.52 -4.39 -21.79
C ALA A 440 -19.51 -3.98 -23.29
N SER A 441 -19.38 -2.69 -23.56
CA SER A 441 -19.28 -2.15 -24.93
C SER A 441 -17.89 -2.28 -25.55
N LEU A 442 -16.85 -2.46 -24.73
CA LEU A 442 -15.47 -2.43 -25.19
C LEU A 442 -15.17 -3.62 -26.11
N LYS A 443 -14.53 -3.33 -27.25
CA LYS A 443 -14.10 -4.29 -28.26
C LYS A 443 -12.65 -4.08 -28.61
N PHE A 444 -11.91 -5.19 -28.68
CA PHE A 444 -10.51 -5.18 -29.08
C PHE A 444 -10.39 -5.35 -30.59
N ASN A 445 -9.62 -4.48 -31.21
CA ASN A 445 -9.19 -4.59 -32.60
C ASN A 445 -7.67 -4.78 -32.59
N LEU A 446 -7.24 -5.81 -31.86
CA LEU A 446 -5.83 -6.18 -31.61
C LEU A 446 -5.33 -7.17 -32.65
#